data_AF-A0A1Y2JNX8-F1
#
_entry.id   AF-A0A1Y2JNX8-F1
#
_cell.length_a   1.000
_cell.length_b   1.000
_cell.length_c   1.000
_cell.angle_alpha   90.00
_cell.angle_beta   90.00
_cell.angle_gamma   90.00
#
_symmetry.space_group_name_H-M   'P 1'
#
loop_
_entity.id
_entity.type
_entity.pdbx_description
1 polymer ?
#
loop_
_entity_poly.entity_id
_entity_poly.type
_entity_poly.pdbx_seq_one_letter_code
_entity_poly.pdbx_strand_id
1 'polypeptide(L)' 'MAFLPLINSRAVDLLEYDRLITQRALLERRASRGGKDAIDHLPGAHDDVANPVGGACAWRQLRSGESPPPAA' A
#
# COMPACT_ATOMS: atom_id res chain seq x y z
N MET A 1 -2.58 -0.61 -6.44
CA MET A 1 -2.28 -0.91 -5.03
C MET A 1 -3.37 -0.32 -4.12
N ALA A 2 -4.01 -1.10 -3.24
CA ALA A 2 -5.16 -0.68 -2.43
C ALA A 2 -4.75 -0.11 -1.05
N PHE A 3 -3.99 0.99 -1.03
CA PHE A 3 -3.37 1.53 0.18
C PHE A 3 -3.96 2.87 0.63
N LEU A 4 -4.35 3.74 -0.31
CA LEU A 4 -4.92 5.06 -0.02
C LEU A 4 -6.15 5.06 0.90
N PRO A 5 -7.12 4.12 0.77
CA PRO A 5 -8.28 4.09 1.66
C PRO A 5 -7.90 3.92 3.14
N LEU A 6 -6.86 3.14 3.42
CA LEU A 6 -6.40 2.87 4.79
C LEU A 6 -5.77 4.10 5.44
N ILE A 7 -4.99 4.89 4.69
CA ILE A 7 -4.45 6.15 5.18
C ILE A 7 -5.56 7.18 5.38
N ASN A 8 -6.43 7.36 4.38
CA ASN A 8 -7.47 8.39 4.42
C ASN A 8 -8.48 8.17 5.56
N SER A 9 -8.69 6.92 5.95
CA SER A 9 -9.54 6.53 7.09
C SER A 9 -8.80 6.47 8.43
N ARG A 10 -7.48 6.79 8.47
CA ARG A 10 -6.62 6.61 9.65
C ARG A 10 -6.66 5.19 10.22
N ALA A 11 -6.87 4.19 9.37
CA ALA A 11 -6.99 2.81 9.79
C ALA A 11 -5.62 2.14 10.03
N VAL A 12 -4.52 2.74 9.59
CA VAL A 12 -3.15 2.23 9.75
C VAL A 12 -2.25 3.32 10.31
N ASP A 13 -1.31 2.92 11.16
CA ASP A 13 -0.21 3.77 11.62
C ASP A 13 1.10 3.21 11.06
N LEU A 14 1.97 4.09 10.57
CA LEU A 14 3.19 3.71 9.85
C LEU A 14 4.38 4.42 10.48
N LEU A 15 5.51 3.74 10.51
CA LEU A 15 6.75 4.33 10.99
C LEU A 15 7.11 5.56 10.14
N GLU A 16 7.52 6.63 10.81
CA GLU A 16 8.08 7.82 10.15
C GLU A 16 9.42 7.46 9.50
N TYR A 17 9.37 7.19 8.20
CA TYR A 17 10.51 6.77 7.42
C TYR A 17 10.53 7.51 6.08
N ASP A 18 11.51 8.40 5.91
CA ASP A 18 11.58 9.32 4.77
C ASP A 18 11.54 8.59 3.42
N ARG A 19 12.24 7.47 3.30
CA ARG A 19 12.26 6.68 2.07
C ARG A 19 10.87 6.13 1.74
N LEU A 20 10.11 5.68 2.74
CA LEU A 20 8.73 5.23 2.53
C LEU A 20 7.86 6.39 2.05
N ILE A 21 8.01 7.58 2.64
CA ILE A 21 7.26 8.78 2.25
C ILE A 21 7.58 9.14 0.79
N THR A 22 8.86 9.24 0.44
CA THR A 22 9.31 9.57 -0.92
C THR A 22 8.82 8.55 -1.94
N GLN A 23 9.06 7.25 -1.70
CA GLN A 23 8.65 6.21 -2.65
C GLN A 23 7.13 6.19 -2.83
N ARG A 24 6.37 6.44 -1.76
CA ARG A 24 4.90 6.46 -1.84
C ARG A 24 4.38 7.68 -2.60
N ALA A 25 5.02 8.84 -2.44
CA ALA A 25 4.66 10.07 -3.13
C ALA A 25 4.97 10.02 -4.64
N LEU A 26 5.96 9.23 -5.05
CA LEU A 26 6.40 9.09 -6.45
C LEU A 26 5.71 7.97 -7.23
N LEU A 27 4.72 7.28 -6.63
CA LEU A 27 3.93 6.28 -7.34
C LEU A 27 2.96 6.95 -8.32
N GLU A 28 2.87 6.40 -9.52
CA GLU A 28 1.99 6.91 -10.57
C GLU A 28 0.97 5.88 -11.01
N ARG A 29 -0.21 6.35 -11.40
CA ARG A 29 -1.21 5.51 -12.05
C ARG A 29 -0.91 5.42 -13.54
N ARG A 30 -0.59 4.22 -14.00
CA ARG A 30 -0.38 3.89 -15.41
C ARG A 30 -1.62 3.18 -15.95
N ALA A 31 -2.44 3.93 -16.67
CA ALA A 31 -3.61 3.38 -17.35
C ALA A 31 -3.18 2.56 -18.58
N SER A 32 -3.72 1.35 -18.71
CA SER A 32 -3.47 0.49 -19.89
C SER A 32 -4.72 0.41 -20.78
N ARG A 33 -4.52 0.27 -22.10
CA ARG A 33 -5.63 0.14 -23.06
C ARG A 33 -6.50 -1.12 -22.82
N GLY A 34 -6.03 -2.07 -22.02
CA GLY A 34 -6.73 -3.31 -21.66
C GLY A 34 -7.55 -3.24 -20.36
N GLY A 35 -7.77 -2.04 -19.80
CA GLY A 35 -8.68 -1.82 -18.66
C GLY A 35 -8.10 -2.16 -17.29
N LYS A 36 -6.82 -2.55 -17.21
CA LYS A 36 -6.12 -2.76 -15.95
C LYS A 36 -5.21 -1.57 -15.67
N ASP A 37 -5.57 -0.78 -14.67
CA ASP A 37 -4.70 0.28 -14.17
C ASP A 37 -3.63 -0.32 -13.26
N ALA A 38 -2.38 0.02 -13.52
CA ALA A 38 -1.26 -0.29 -12.64
C ALA A 38 -0.91 0.95 -11.82
N ILE A 39 -0.51 0.76 -10.57
CA ILE A 39 0.18 1.78 -9.78
C ILE A 39 1.63 1.34 -9.71
N ASP A 40 2.55 2.14 -10.22
CA ASP A 40 3.95 1.73 -10.39
C ASP A 40 4.88 2.93 -10.18
N HIS A 41 6.18 2.65 -10.02
CA HIS A 41 7.20 3.67 -9.93
C HIS A 41 7.54 4.25 -11.31
N LEU A 42 8.06 5.48 -11.32
CA LEU A 42 8.65 6.07 -12.52
C LEU A 42 9.88 5.28 -13.02
N PRO A 43 10.24 5.35 -14.31
CA PRO A 43 11.49 4.77 -14.79
C PRO A 43 12.70 5.30 -14.00
N GLY A 44 13.53 4.40 -13.46
CA GLY A 44 14.69 4.74 -12.64
C GLY A 44 14.38 5.04 -11.16
N ALA A 45 13.10 5.02 -10.76
CA ALA A 45 12.70 5.07 -9.36
C ALA A 45 12.57 3.66 -8.76
N HIS A 46 12.42 3.59 -7.44
CA HIS A 46 12.29 2.35 -6.68
C HIS A 46 11.03 2.36 -5.81
N ASP A 47 10.42 1.19 -5.64
CA ASP A 47 9.26 0.95 -4.78
C ASP A 47 9.50 -0.17 -3.76
N ASP A 48 10.75 -0.54 -3.52
CA ASP A 48 11.16 -1.68 -2.70
C ASP A 48 10.75 -1.58 -1.22
N VAL A 49 10.44 -0.38 -0.71
CA VAL A 49 9.83 -0.19 0.63
C VAL A 49 8.32 0.00 0.51
N ALA A 50 7.89 0.83 -0.44
CA ALA A 50 6.48 1.12 -0.63
C ALA A 50 5.67 -0.16 -0.93
N ASN A 51 6.14 -0.99 -1.85
CA ASN A 51 5.42 -2.15 -2.34
C ASN A 51 5.18 -3.21 -1.24
N PRO A 52 6.19 -3.66 -0.47
CA PRO A 52 5.94 -4.55 0.66
C PRO A 52 5.00 -3.98 1.72
N VAL A 53 5.18 -2.69 2.09
CA VAL A 53 4.32 -2.04 3.11
C VAL A 53 2.86 -1.98 2.68
N GLY A 54 2.60 -1.66 1.41
CA GLY A 54 1.22 -1.64 0.92
C GLY A 54 0.63 -3.05 0.77
N GLY A 55 1.47 -4.06 0.49
CA GLY A 55 1.07 -5.48 0.53
C GLY A 55 0.64 -5.92 1.93
N ALA A 56 1.42 -5.57 2.97
CA ALA A 56 1.07 -5.85 4.36
C ALA A 56 -0.26 -5.18 4.78
N CYS A 57 -0.47 -3.93 4.35
CA CYS A 57 -1.70 -3.20 4.61
C CYS A 57 -2.92 -3.85 3.92
N ALA A 58 -2.77 -4.26 2.66
CA ALA A 58 -3.82 -4.97 1.93
C ALA A 58 -4.15 -6.32 2.58
N TRP A 59 -3.13 -7.06 3.04
CA TRP A 59 -3.32 -8.31 3.74
C TRP A 59 -4.09 -8.12 5.06
N ARG A 60 -3.77 -7.08 5.84
CA ARG A 60 -4.56 -6.72 7.03
C ARG A 60 -6.01 -6.43 6.67
N GLN A 61 -6.26 -5.68 5.61
CA GLN A 61 -7.62 -5.32 5.18
C GLN A 61 -8.45 -6.55 4.76
N LEU A 62 -7.81 -7.58 4.19
CA LEU A 62 -8.49 -8.85 3.90
C LEU A 62 -8.85 -9.62 5.17
N ARG A 63 -8.08 -9.44 6.25
CA ARG A 63 -8.25 -10.14 7.53
C ARG A 63 -9.10 -9.42 8.55
N SER A 64 -9.47 -8.16 8.34
CA SER A 64 -10.27 -7.39 9.31
C SER A 64 -11.70 -7.93 9.51
N GLY A 65 -12.15 -8.92 8.71
CA GLY A 65 -13.37 -9.68 8.95
C GLY A 65 -13.17 -10.96 9.77
N GLU A 66 -11.94 -11.33 10.11
CA GLU A 66 -11.60 -12.50 10.89
C GLU A 66 -11.40 -12.10 12.35
N SER A 67 -12.30 -12.56 13.23
CA SER A 67 -12.15 -12.37 14.68
C SER A 67 -10.79 -12.95 15.10
N PRO A 68 -10.01 -12.26 15.96
CA PRO A 68 -8.84 -12.88 16.55
C PRO A 68 -9.27 -14.15 17.29
N PRO A 69 -8.49 -15.25 17.21
CA PRO A 69 -8.75 -16.44 18.03
C PRO A 69 -8.72 -16.03 19.52
N PRO A 70 -9.62 -16.58 20.35
CA PRO A 70 -9.64 -16.25 21.77
C PRO A 70 -8.26 -16.53 22.36
N ALA A 71 -7.74 -15.56 23.12
CA ALA A 71 -6.48 -15.73 23.85
C ALA A 71 -6.62 -16.94 24.78
N ALA A 72 -5.74 -17.93 24.59
CA ALA A 72 -5.65 -19.12 25.42
C ALA A 72 -5.00 -18.81 26.78
#